data_AF-A0A0D0AG62-F1
#
_entry.id   AF-A0A0D0AG62-F1
#
_cell.length_a   1.000
_cell.length_b   1.000
_cell.length_c   1.000
_cell.angle_alpha   90.00
_cell.angle_beta   90.00
_cell.angle_gamma   90.00
#
_symmetry.space_group_name_H-M   'P 1'
#
loop_
_entity.id
_entity.type
_entity.pdbx_description
1 polymer ?
#
loop_
_entity_poly.entity_id
_entity_poly.type
_entity_poly.pdbx_seq_one_letter_code
_entity_poly.pdbx_strand_id
1 'polypeptide(L)' 'ASIAELQDGLVEGNFSSVQLVKAYLRRILEVNLEGPALHAIIETNPKALSQAAALDDERK' A
#
# COMPACT_ATOMS: atom_id res chain seq x y z
N ALA A 1 -13.06 0.68 -0.94
CA ALA A 1 -12.61 1.90 -1.61
C ALA A 1 -12.30 1.58 -3.06
N SER A 2 -12.87 2.32 -4.00
CA SER A 2 -12.46 2.34 -5.39
C SER A 2 -11.13 3.09 -5.54
N ILE A 3 -10.49 3.00 -6.71
CA ILE A 3 -9.27 3.77 -6.99
C ILE A 3 -9.54 5.28 -6.91
N ALA A 4 -10.71 5.74 -7.35
CA ALA A 4 -11.10 7.15 -7.23
C ALA A 4 -11.13 7.59 -5.76
N GLU A 5 -11.78 6.81 -4.89
CA GLU A 5 -11.86 7.13 -3.46
C GLU A 5 -10.47 7.10 -2.78
N LEU A 6 -9.57 6.20 -3.20
CA LEU A 6 -8.20 6.17 -2.69
C LEU A 6 -7.40 7.39 -3.16
N GLN A 7 -7.58 7.81 -4.41
CA GLN A 7 -6.92 8.98 -4.97
C GLN A 7 -7.41 10.26 -4.27
N ASP A 8 -8.72 10.39 -4.04
CA ASP A 8 -9.30 11.50 -3.31
C ASP A 8 -8.72 11.57 -1.89
N GLY A 9 -8.62 10.41 -1.19
CA GLY A 9 -7.99 10.34 0.13
C GLY A 9 -6.51 10.74 0.15
N LEU A 10 -5.74 10.45 -0.91
CA LEU A 10 -4.35 10.88 -1.05
C LEU A 10 -4.25 12.39 -1.33
N VAL A 11 -5.15 12.94 -2.15
CA VAL A 11 -5.20 14.38 -2.49
C VAL A 11 -5.64 15.22 -1.29
N GLU A 12 -6.61 14.74 -0.53
CA GLU A 12 -7.10 15.39 0.69
C GLU A 12 -6.12 15.26 1.86
N GLY A 13 -5.10 14.40 1.76
CA GLY A 13 -4.13 14.16 2.82
C GLY A 13 -4.67 13.32 3.97
N ASN A 14 -5.78 12.60 3.78
CA ASN A 14 -6.36 11.68 4.76
C ASN A 14 -5.38 10.53 5.09
N PHE A 15 -4.55 10.16 4.12
CA PHE A 15 -3.41 9.28 4.31
C PHE A 15 -2.36 9.53 3.22
N SER A 16 -1.14 9.05 3.45
CA SER A 16 -0.05 9.09 2.50
C SER A 16 0.07 7.77 1.72
N SER A 17 0.75 7.80 0.57
CA SER A 17 1.10 6.63 -0.24
C SER A 17 1.90 5.62 0.60
N VAL A 18 2.83 6.07 1.44
CA VAL A 18 3.56 5.20 2.38
C VAL A 18 2.62 4.50 3.35
N GLN A 19 1.62 5.20 3.90
CA GLN A 19 0.63 4.60 4.79
C GLN A 19 -0.23 3.56 4.06
N LEU A 20 -0.67 3.88 2.85
CA LEU A 20 -1.46 2.98 2.01
C LEU A 20 -0.69 1.71 1.65
N VAL A 21 0.57 1.84 1.21
CA VAL A 21 1.43 0.69 0.87
C VAL A 21 1.70 -0.17 2.10
N LYS A 22 1.97 0.43 3.26
CA LYS A 22 2.13 -0.33 4.52
C LYS A 22 0.87 -1.10 4.89
N ALA A 23 -0.31 -0.52 4.70
CA ALA A 23 -1.58 -1.20 4.97
C ALA A 23 -1.76 -2.44 4.08
N TYR A 24 -1.45 -2.34 2.78
CA TYR A 24 -1.51 -3.48 1.88
C TYR A 24 -0.44 -4.54 2.16
N LEU A 25 0.80 -4.16 2.46
CA LEU A 25 1.85 -5.11 2.82
C LEU A 25 1.51 -5.89 4.09
N ARG A 26 0.96 -5.21 5.11
CA ARG A 26 0.45 -5.88 6.32
C ARG A 26 -0.67 -6.86 5.96
N ARG A 27 -1.64 -6.43 5.16
CA ARG A 27 -2.74 -7.30 4.74
C ARG A 27 -2.24 -8.53 3.99
N ILE A 28 -1.24 -8.36 3.11
CA ILE A 28 -0.59 -9.46 2.40
C ILE A 28 0.01 -10.44 3.40
N LEU A 29 0.80 -9.97 4.37
CA LEU A 29 1.39 -10.86 5.40
C LEU A 29 0.32 -11.68 6.13
N GLU A 30 -0.74 -11.01 6.59
CA GLU A 30 -1.84 -11.61 7.35
C GLU A 30 -2.62 -12.66 6.56
N VAL A 31 -2.87 -12.46 5.25
CA VAL A 31 -3.74 -13.38 4.48
C VAL A 31 -3.00 -14.33 3.56
N ASN A 32 -1.86 -13.90 3.04
CA ASN A 32 -1.12 -14.67 2.06
C ASN A 32 -0.31 -15.80 2.70
N LEU A 33 0.21 -15.56 3.91
CA LEU A 33 1.12 -16.47 4.62
C LEU A 33 0.60 -16.91 6.00
N GLU A 34 0.20 -15.97 6.86
CA GLU A 34 -0.08 -16.29 8.28
C GLU A 34 -1.50 -16.81 8.53
N GLY A 35 -2.48 -16.33 7.76
CA GLY A 35 -3.91 -16.66 7.95
C GLY A 35 -4.38 -17.79 7.03
N PRO A 36 -5.38 -17.57 6.16
CA PRO A 36 -5.89 -18.60 5.24
C PRO A 36 -4.86 -19.10 4.21
N ALA A 37 -3.64 -18.57 4.24
CA ALA A 37 -2.52 -18.95 3.40
C ALA A 37 -2.92 -19.00 1.92
N LEU A 38 -3.37 -17.85 1.39
CA LEU A 38 -3.87 -17.77 0.01
C LEU A 38 -2.79 -18.05 -1.03
N HIS A 39 -1.51 -17.84 -0.70
CA HIS A 39 -0.37 -18.01 -1.62
C HIS A 39 -0.56 -17.31 -2.98
N ALA A 40 -1.28 -16.18 -3.00
CA ALA A 40 -1.52 -15.37 -4.18
C ALA A 40 -0.31 -14.50 -4.56
N ILE A 41 0.56 -14.20 -3.60
CA ILE A 41 1.76 -13.37 -3.78
C ILE A 41 3.00 -14.22 -3.52
N ILE A 42 3.89 -14.28 -4.51
CA ILE A 42 5.17 -15.00 -4.43
C ILE A 42 6.23 -14.14 -3.73
N GLU A 43 6.36 -12.88 -4.15
CA GLU A 43 7.33 -11.92 -3.61
C GLU A 43 6.75 -10.50 -3.65
N THR A 44 7.10 -9.69 -2.65
CA THR A 44 6.81 -8.25 -2.62
C THR A 44 8.02 -7.43 -3.05
N ASN A 45 7.82 -6.33 -3.78
CA ASN A 45 8.90 -5.45 -4.21
C ASN A 45 9.62 -4.78 -3.00
N PRO A 46 10.93 -4.99 -2.80
CA PRO A 46 11.68 -4.39 -1.69
C PRO A 46 11.76 -2.86 -1.76
N LYS A 47 11.52 -2.26 -2.94
CA LYS A 47 11.52 -0.81 -3.17
C LYS A 47 10.15 -0.17 -3.00
N ALA A 48 9.10 -0.92 -2.66
CA ALA A 48 7.73 -0.41 -2.61
C ALA A 48 7.58 0.79 -1.67
N LEU A 49 8.22 0.74 -0.48
CA LEU A 49 8.16 1.85 0.48
C LEU A 49 8.94 3.09 0.01
N SER A 50 10.11 2.90 -0.64
CA SER A 50 10.87 4.03 -1.16
C SER A 50 10.17 4.72 -2.34
N GLN A 51 9.50 3.95 -3.20
CA GLN A 51 8.70 4.52 -4.30
C GLN A 51 7.47 5.26 -3.77
N ALA A 52 6.80 4.71 -2.76
CA ALA A 52 5.68 5.39 -2.11
C ALA A 52 6.11 6.71 -1.46
N ALA A 53 7.28 6.75 -0.82
CA ALA A 53 7.81 7.98 -0.24
C ALA A 53 8.11 9.04 -1.32
N ALA A 54 8.72 8.65 -2.45
CA ALA A 54 8.95 9.57 -3.56
C ALA A 54 7.64 10.16 -4.12
N LEU A 55 6.59 9.34 -4.26
CA LEU A 55 5.27 9.80 -4.71
C LEU A 55 4.56 10.69 -3.67
N ASP A 56 4.83 10.50 -2.38
CA ASP A 56 4.35 11.41 -1.34
C ASP A 56 5.05 12.77 -1.41
N ASP A 57 6.34 12.80 -1.74
CA ASP A 57 7.08 14.04 -1.93
C ASP A 57 6.68 14.77 -3.22
N GLU A 58 6.37 14.06 -4.31
CA GLU A 58 5.85 14.67 -5.55
C GLU A 58 4.47 15.30 -5.40
N ARG A 59 3.68 14.88 -4.40
CA ARG A 59 2.31 15.37 -4.17
C ARG A 59 2.24 16.59 -3.25
N LYS A 60 3.32 16.91 -2.53
CA LYS A 60 3.44 18.13 -1.71
C LYS A 60 3.59 19.37 -2.59
#